data_AF-A0AAV3ZNI0-F1
#
_entry.id   AF-A0AAV3ZNI0-F1
#
_cell.length_a   1.000
_cell.length_b   1.000
_cell.length_c   1.000
_cell.angle_alpha   90.00
_cell.angle_beta   90.00
_cell.angle_gamma   90.00
#
_symmetry.space_group_name_H-M   'P 1'
#
loop_
_entity.id
_entity.type
_entity.pdbx_description
1 polymer ?
#
loop_
_entity_poly.entity_id
_entity_poly.type
_entity_poly.pdbx_seq_one_letter_code
_entity_poly.pdbx_strand_id
1 'polypeptide(L)'
;MVELKSNDQANKLGAIATFLDTPVTGIPHKSLNSSKGVIRSRDLRCCTEEEIVEEPRGATHARRIKVRRGEDKIQTDTIVLTCDSPKLPSRIRAGYLTLDVRPSVPLPMRCSKCQRYGHGNDRCKKPAVVCVRCGKGGHVERDCSADPHCVNCRGDHAASSKTCPKFLEEQAILCYKAENGGRFQQARKAVVVEIQKTISMRTFASAVKSQLRTKPAALPKDGDRSAPSAPP
;
A
#
# COMPACT_ATOMS: atom_id res chain seq x y z
N MET A 1 -5.75 -10.68 -22.86
CA MET A 1 -4.55 -10.71 -21.99
C MET A 1 -4.22 -12.16 -21.70
N VAL A 2 -3.07 -12.62 -22.17
CA VAL A 2 -2.59 -14.01 -22.02
C VAL A 2 -1.44 -14.03 -21.03
N GLU A 3 -1.44 -14.99 -20.10
CA GLU A 3 -0.33 -15.23 -19.17
C GLU A 3 0.52 -16.37 -19.72
N LEU A 4 1.83 -16.17 -19.73
CA LEU A 4 2.79 -17.09 -20.34
C LEU A 4 3.74 -17.62 -19.26
N LYS A 5 4.15 -18.89 -19.40
CA LYS A 5 4.98 -19.56 -18.40
C LYS A 5 6.48 -19.41 -18.65
N SER A 6 6.86 -19.13 -19.89
CA SER A 6 8.27 -18.97 -20.28
C SER A 6 8.47 -17.83 -21.26
N ASN A 7 9.70 -17.31 -21.30
CA ASN A 7 10.08 -16.27 -22.24
C ASN A 7 10.03 -16.77 -23.70
N ASP A 8 10.32 -18.05 -23.93
CA ASP A 8 10.22 -18.66 -25.27
C ASP A 8 8.80 -18.63 -25.82
N GLN A 9 7.80 -18.85 -24.96
CA GLN A 9 6.40 -18.71 -25.34
C GLN A 9 6.07 -17.25 -25.68
N ALA A 10 6.60 -16.29 -24.92
CA ALA A 10 6.40 -14.86 -25.18
C ALA A 10 6.99 -14.43 -26.52
N ASN A 11 8.21 -14.89 -26.83
CA ASN A 11 8.86 -14.60 -28.11
C ASN A 11 8.09 -15.22 -29.28
N LYS A 12 7.67 -16.48 -29.16
CA LYS A 12 6.86 -17.15 -30.19
C LYS A 12 5.52 -16.45 -30.41
N LEU A 13 4.82 -16.09 -29.33
CA LEU A 13 3.52 -15.42 -29.42
C LEU A 13 3.65 -13.99 -29.97
N GLY A 14 4.72 -13.27 -29.63
CA GLY A 14 5.01 -11.94 -30.15
C GLY A 14 5.32 -11.92 -31.65
N ALA A 15 5.86 -13.02 -32.19
CA ALA A 15 6.15 -13.16 -33.61
C ALA A 15 4.93 -13.51 -34.49
N ILE A 16 3.78 -13.85 -33.87
CA ILE A 16 2.55 -14.17 -34.62
C ILE A 16 1.96 -12.86 -35.17
N ALA A 17 1.94 -12.74 -36.50
CA ALA A 17 1.36 -11.58 -37.20
C ALA A 17 -0.11 -11.81 -37.61
N THR A 18 -0.54 -13.06 -37.77
CA THR A 18 -1.90 -13.43 -38.18
C THR A 18 -2.43 -14.58 -37.34
N PHE A 19 -3.70 -14.51 -36.97
CA PHE A 19 -4.44 -15.57 -36.29
C PHE A 19 -5.76 -15.79 -37.03
N LEU A 20 -5.93 -16.96 -37.65
CA LEU A 20 -7.11 -17.28 -38.48
C LEU A 20 -7.41 -16.16 -39.49
N ASP A 21 -6.39 -15.78 -40.28
CA ASP A 21 -6.43 -14.72 -41.30
C ASP A 21 -6.74 -13.30 -40.79
N THR A 22 -6.83 -13.11 -39.48
CA THR A 22 -6.96 -11.78 -38.86
C THR A 22 -5.58 -11.28 -38.44
N PRO A 23 -5.16 -10.07 -38.84
CA PRO A 23 -3.89 -9.51 -38.39
C PRO A 23 -3.94 -9.23 -36.88
N VAL A 24 -2.91 -9.66 -36.16
CA VAL A 24 -2.79 -9.50 -34.70
C VAL A 24 -1.42 -8.95 -34.34
N THR A 25 -1.35 -8.21 -33.24
CA THR A 25 -0.09 -7.68 -32.69
C THR A 25 0.03 -8.06 -31.23
N GLY A 26 1.08 -8.81 -30.90
CA GLY A 26 1.43 -9.15 -29.51
C GLY A 26 2.24 -8.03 -28.87
N ILE A 27 1.69 -7.37 -27.85
CA ILE A 27 2.41 -6.32 -27.09
C ILE A 27 2.54 -6.76 -25.63
N PRO A 28 3.75 -6.71 -25.03
CA PRO A 28 3.95 -6.95 -23.61
C PRO A 28 3.05 -6.04 -22.76
N HIS A 29 2.49 -6.58 -21.69
CA HIS A 29 1.59 -5.79 -20.84
C HIS A 29 2.38 -4.81 -19.98
N LYS A 30 2.20 -3.50 -20.23
CA LYS A 30 2.97 -2.40 -19.64
C LYS A 30 3.16 -2.49 -18.12
N SER A 31 2.14 -2.93 -17.37
CA SER A 31 2.15 -2.93 -15.90
C SER A 31 2.21 -4.31 -15.25
N LEU A 32 2.15 -5.40 -16.01
CA LEU A 32 2.21 -6.77 -15.45
C LEU A 32 3.52 -7.47 -15.76
N ASN A 33 4.24 -6.98 -16.77
CA ASN A 33 5.62 -7.40 -17.07
C ASN A 33 6.64 -6.44 -16.47
N SER A 34 6.26 -5.64 -15.48
CA SER A 34 7.16 -4.74 -14.75
C SER A 34 6.91 -4.85 -13.26
N SER A 35 7.97 -4.66 -12.48
CA SER A 35 7.93 -4.66 -11.03
C SER A 35 8.49 -3.35 -10.50
N LYS A 36 8.08 -2.97 -9.29
CA LYS A 36 8.55 -1.74 -8.64
C LYS A 36 9.16 -2.06 -7.30
N GLY A 37 10.39 -1.59 -7.11
CA GLY A 37 11.16 -1.75 -5.89
C GLY A 37 11.40 -0.41 -5.21
N VAL A 38 11.70 -0.46 -3.91
CA VAL A 38 12.17 0.66 -3.11
C VAL A 38 13.53 0.29 -2.57
N ILE A 39 14.50 1.14 -2.85
CA ILE A 39 15.84 1.09 -2.26
C ILE A 39 16.03 2.33 -1.39
N ARG A 40 16.87 2.20 -0.36
CA ARG A 40 17.28 3.32 0.47
C ARG A 40 18.79 3.29 0.64
N SER A 41 19.47 4.32 0.15
CA SER A 41 20.93 4.44 0.25
C SER A 41 21.33 5.91 0.32
N ARG A 42 22.22 6.22 1.26
CA ARG A 42 22.81 7.56 1.41
C ARG A 42 23.92 7.79 0.39
N ASP A 43 24.58 6.74 -0.08
CA ASP A 43 25.65 6.80 -1.08
C ASP A 43 25.11 7.29 -2.43
N LEU A 44 23.88 6.92 -2.75
CA LEU A 44 23.18 7.40 -3.93
C LEU A 44 22.59 8.80 -3.77
N ARG A 45 22.91 9.58 -2.72
CA ARG A 45 22.25 10.88 -2.47
C ARG A 45 22.53 11.92 -3.56
N CYS A 46 23.74 11.93 -4.10
CA CYS A 46 24.18 12.89 -5.11
C CYS A 46 23.92 12.42 -6.55
N CYS A 47 23.54 11.15 -6.74
CA CYS A 47 23.30 10.59 -8.06
C CYS A 47 21.99 11.11 -8.66
N THR A 48 22.00 11.37 -9.96
CA THR A 48 20.81 11.71 -10.75
C THR A 48 19.93 10.49 -10.98
N GLU A 49 18.66 10.69 -11.37
CA GLU A 49 17.77 9.55 -11.62
C GLU A 49 18.24 8.75 -12.85
N GLU A 50 18.90 9.40 -13.80
CA GLU A 50 19.51 8.84 -14.99
C GLU A 50 20.72 7.95 -14.64
N GLU A 51 21.65 8.44 -13.83
CA GLU A 51 22.80 7.66 -13.33
C GLU A 51 22.36 6.42 -12.54
N ILE A 52 21.26 6.54 -11.77
CA ILE A 52 20.67 5.42 -11.03
C ILE A 52 19.95 4.43 -11.95
N VAL A 53 19.68 4.76 -13.21
CA VAL A 53 19.14 3.79 -14.18
C VAL A 53 20.26 3.09 -14.94
N GLU A 54 21.34 3.80 -15.27
CA GLU A 54 22.46 3.24 -16.04
C GLU A 54 23.28 2.20 -15.25
N GLU A 55 23.55 2.47 -13.97
CA GLU A 55 24.40 1.62 -13.14
C GLU A 55 23.75 0.27 -12.76
N PRO A 56 22.51 0.23 -12.25
CA PRO A 56 21.88 -1.02 -11.86
C PRO A 56 21.26 -1.76 -13.03
N ARG A 57 21.89 -2.89 -13.37
CA ARG A 57 21.35 -3.86 -14.34
C ARG A 57 19.92 -4.26 -13.97
N GLY A 58 18.98 -3.98 -14.87
CA GLY A 58 17.56 -4.35 -14.74
C GLY A 58 16.65 -3.26 -14.19
N ALA A 59 17.13 -2.03 -13.94
CA ALA A 59 16.26 -0.87 -13.73
C ALA A 59 15.98 -0.19 -15.08
N THR A 60 14.73 0.17 -15.34
CA THR A 60 14.31 0.97 -16.51
C THR A 60 13.93 2.40 -16.16
N HIS A 61 13.62 2.64 -14.88
CA HIS A 61 13.28 3.97 -14.39
C HIS A 61 13.58 4.06 -12.90
N ALA A 62 14.19 5.17 -12.48
CA ALA A 62 14.40 5.51 -11.07
C ALA A 62 13.60 6.77 -10.73
N ARG A 63 13.06 6.85 -9.51
CA ARG A 63 12.37 8.05 -9.02
C ARG A 63 12.69 8.30 -7.57
N ARG A 64 13.32 9.42 -7.26
CA ARG A 64 13.65 9.81 -5.89
C ARG A 64 12.41 10.37 -5.18
N ILE A 65 12.12 9.86 -3.99
CA ILE A 65 11.03 10.37 -3.16
C ILE A 65 11.46 11.72 -2.58
N LYS A 66 10.62 12.73 -2.78
CA LYS A 66 10.78 14.08 -2.22
C LYS A 66 9.71 14.28 -1.16
N VAL A 67 10.10 14.73 0.02
CA VAL A 67 9.18 14.99 1.13
C VAL A 67 9.11 16.50 1.33
N ARG A 68 7.90 17.03 1.50
CA ARG A 68 7.69 18.43 1.91
C ARG A 68 7.76 18.52 3.43
N ARG A 69 8.59 19.43 3.95
CA ARG A 69 8.61 19.82 5.37
C ARG A 69 8.47 21.34 5.43
N GLY A 70 7.29 21.83 5.79
CA GLY A 70 6.97 23.25 5.63
C GLY A 70 7.00 23.64 4.14
N GLU A 71 7.71 24.73 3.84
CA GLU A 71 7.90 25.21 2.47
C GLU A 71 8.99 24.44 1.70
N ASP A 72 9.89 23.76 2.43
CA ASP A 72 11.04 23.09 1.83
C ASP A 72 10.69 21.73 1.21
N LYS A 73 11.21 21.49 0.00
CA LYS A 73 11.15 20.20 -0.69
C LYS A 73 12.46 19.44 -0.51
N ILE A 74 12.48 18.57 0.50
CA ILE A 74 13.67 17.80 0.86
C ILE A 74 13.74 16.52 0.02
N GLN A 75 14.85 16.32 -0.67
CA GLN A 75 15.15 15.05 -1.33
C GLN A 75 15.50 13.99 -0.28
N THR A 76 14.90 12.81 -0.39
CA THR A 76 15.20 11.70 0.51
C THR A 76 16.18 10.71 -0.11
N ASP A 77 16.82 9.93 0.76
CA ASP A 77 17.67 8.79 0.38
C ASP A 77 16.87 7.58 -0.17
N THR A 78 15.56 7.77 -0.45
CA THR A 78 14.66 6.69 -0.86
C THR A 78 14.31 6.83 -2.33
N ILE A 79 14.58 5.78 -3.09
CA ILE A 79 14.40 5.74 -4.55
C ILE A 79 13.46 4.59 -4.88
N VAL A 80 12.46 4.88 -5.72
CA VAL A 80 11.58 3.88 -6.31
C VAL A 80 12.17 3.48 -7.66
N LEU A 81 12.56 2.22 -7.80
CA LEU A 81 13.01 1.62 -9.04
C LEU A 81 11.82 0.96 -9.75
N THR A 82 11.79 1.07 -11.07
CA THR A 82 10.95 0.23 -11.93
C THR A 82 11.87 -0.70 -12.70
N CYS A 83 11.55 -1.99 -12.67
CA CYS A 83 12.27 -3.04 -13.39
C CYS A 83 11.37 -3.58 -14.51
N ASP A 84 11.96 -3.96 -15.63
CA ASP A 84 11.31 -4.64 -16.76
C ASP A 84 11.11 -6.16 -16.53
N SER A 85 11.38 -6.63 -15.31
CA SER A 85 11.07 -7.99 -14.89
C SER A 85 9.74 -8.04 -14.12
N PRO A 86 8.91 -9.08 -14.32
CA PRO A 86 7.69 -9.28 -13.53
C PRO A 86 8.00 -9.62 -12.06
N LYS A 87 9.14 -10.27 -11.81
CA LYS A 87 9.62 -10.61 -10.47
C LYS A 87 10.68 -9.60 -10.04
N LEU A 88 10.45 -8.98 -8.88
CA LEU A 88 11.38 -8.02 -8.31
C LEU A 88 12.63 -8.76 -7.78
N PRO A 89 13.85 -8.34 -8.14
CA PRO A 89 15.07 -8.88 -7.54
C PRO A 89 15.13 -8.47 -6.06
N SER A 90 15.65 -9.33 -5.18
CA SER A 90 15.84 -8.99 -3.76
C SER A 90 17.00 -8.03 -3.53
N ARG A 91 17.99 -8.04 -4.43
CA ARG A 91 19.19 -7.20 -4.40
C ARG A 91 19.51 -6.69 -5.79
N ILE A 92 19.99 -5.46 -5.85
CA ILE A 92 20.50 -4.85 -7.09
C ILE A 92 21.89 -4.29 -6.84
N ARG A 93 22.77 -4.38 -7.84
CA ARG A 93 24.11 -3.79 -7.78
C ARG A 93 24.11 -2.44 -8.48
N ALA A 94 24.68 -1.42 -7.87
CA ALA A 94 24.92 -0.11 -8.49
C ALA A 94 26.39 0.25 -8.20
N GLY A 95 27.24 0.21 -9.24
CA GLY A 95 28.69 0.20 -9.07
C GLY A 95 29.16 -0.92 -8.15
N TYR A 96 29.83 -0.54 -7.07
CA TYR A 96 30.32 -1.45 -6.02
C TYR A 96 29.29 -1.73 -4.90
N LEU A 97 28.15 -1.04 -4.91
CA LEU A 97 27.13 -1.18 -3.87
C LEU A 97 26.23 -2.37 -4.18
N THR A 98 25.85 -3.11 -3.14
CA THR A 98 24.76 -4.10 -3.19
C THR A 98 23.62 -3.60 -2.32
N LEU A 99 22.49 -3.29 -2.95
CA LEU A 99 21.34 -2.66 -2.31
C LEU A 99 20.20 -3.67 -2.18
N ASP A 100 19.63 -3.76 -0.98
CA ASP A 100 18.41 -4.55 -0.76
C ASP A 100 17.20 -3.81 -1.35
N VAL A 101 16.43 -4.52 -2.17
CA VAL A 101 15.26 -4.00 -2.86
C VAL A 101 14.01 -4.56 -2.18
N ARG A 102 13.14 -3.67 -1.72
CA ARG A 102 11.84 -4.05 -1.15
C ARG A 102 10.71 -3.77 -2.13
N PRO A 103 9.65 -4.59 -2.19
CA PRO A 103 8.48 -4.28 -3.01
C PRO A 103 7.92 -2.89 -2.73
N SER A 104 7.64 -2.13 -3.78
CA SER A 104 6.99 -0.83 -3.67
C SER A 104 5.49 -1.02 -3.51
N VAL A 105 5.02 -0.92 -2.26
CA VAL A 105 3.59 -1.05 -1.95
C VAL A 105 2.93 0.32 -1.91
N PRO A 106 1.99 0.63 -2.82
CA PRO A 106 1.23 1.87 -2.76
C PRO A 106 0.22 1.84 -1.59
N LEU A 107 -0.24 3.02 -1.18
CA LEU A 107 -1.38 3.13 -0.28
C LEU A 107 -2.67 2.76 -1.02
N PRO A 108 -3.65 2.13 -0.34
CA PRO A 108 -5.00 1.89 -0.86
C PRO A 108 -5.62 3.12 -1.49
N MET A 109 -6.00 3.00 -2.77
CA MET A 109 -6.67 4.05 -3.52
C MET A 109 -8.09 4.25 -2.96
N ARG A 110 -8.31 5.39 -2.33
CA ARG A 110 -9.60 5.84 -1.82
C ARG A 110 -10.15 6.93 -2.72
N CYS A 111 -11.39 6.76 -3.19
CA CYS A 111 -12.08 7.80 -3.94
C CYS A 111 -12.31 9.02 -3.04
N SER A 112 -11.82 10.20 -3.42
CA SER A 112 -11.99 11.42 -2.61
C SER A 112 -13.41 11.98 -2.67
N LYS A 113 -14.25 11.52 -3.62
CA LYS A 113 -15.68 11.87 -3.68
C LYS A 113 -16.53 11.03 -2.72
N CYS A 114 -16.42 9.70 -2.76
CA CYS A 114 -17.29 8.81 -1.98
C CYS A 114 -16.65 8.13 -0.77
N GLN A 115 -15.33 8.30 -0.59
CA GLN A 115 -14.51 7.71 0.47
C GLN A 115 -14.39 6.18 0.47
N ARG A 116 -14.91 5.50 -0.56
CA ARG A 116 -14.77 4.04 -0.74
C ARG A 116 -13.49 3.68 -1.49
N TYR A 117 -12.98 2.49 -1.22
CA TYR A 117 -11.85 1.90 -1.95
C TYR A 117 -12.26 1.32 -3.30
N GLY A 118 -11.27 1.06 -4.16
CA GLY A 118 -11.43 0.28 -5.40
C GLY A 118 -11.71 1.08 -6.67
N HIS A 119 -11.92 2.39 -6.60
CA HIS A 119 -12.05 3.24 -7.79
C HIS A 119 -11.51 4.66 -7.55
N GLY A 120 -11.10 5.32 -8.63
CA GLY A 120 -10.71 6.73 -8.63
C GLY A 120 -11.89 7.67 -8.79
N ASN A 121 -11.64 8.98 -8.70
CA ASN A 121 -12.67 10.02 -8.76
C ASN A 121 -13.43 10.08 -10.08
N ASP A 122 -12.74 9.74 -11.18
CA ASP A 122 -13.28 9.84 -12.54
C ASP A 122 -14.31 8.75 -12.83
N ARG A 123 -14.20 7.61 -12.14
CA ARG A 123 -15.13 6.47 -12.27
C ARG A 123 -16.17 6.44 -11.14
N CYS A 124 -16.19 7.48 -10.30
CA CYS A 124 -17.13 7.56 -9.20
C CYS A 124 -18.51 7.98 -9.69
N LYS A 125 -19.52 7.16 -9.41
CA LYS A 125 -20.93 7.44 -9.76
C LYS A 125 -21.67 8.28 -8.72
N LYS A 126 -21.05 8.58 -7.57
CA LYS A 126 -21.71 9.41 -6.54
C LYS A 126 -21.73 10.88 -7.00
N PRO A 127 -22.91 11.53 -7.00
CA PRO A 127 -23.03 12.92 -7.43
C PRO A 127 -22.44 13.90 -6.41
N ALA A 128 -22.63 13.63 -5.11
CA ALA A 128 -22.18 14.50 -4.03
C ALA A 128 -20.90 13.98 -3.36
N VAL A 129 -20.09 14.92 -2.85
CA VAL A 129 -18.94 14.60 -2.00
C VAL A 129 -19.42 14.09 -0.64
N VAL A 130 -18.71 13.10 -0.13
CA VAL A 130 -18.90 12.51 1.18
C VAL A 130 -17.77 12.96 2.09
N CYS A 131 -18.12 13.45 3.27
CA CYS A 131 -17.18 13.89 4.27
C CYS A 131 -16.28 12.75 4.74
N VAL A 132 -14.96 12.99 4.80
CA VAL A 132 -13.96 12.02 5.25
C VAL A 132 -14.12 11.66 6.71
N ARG A 133 -14.52 12.63 7.54
CA ARG A 133 -14.66 12.49 8.99
C ARG A 133 -15.90 11.68 9.35
N CYS A 134 -17.10 12.15 8.96
CA CYS A 134 -18.37 11.57 9.42
C CYS A 134 -19.11 10.70 8.39
N GLY A 135 -18.62 10.61 7.14
CA GLY A 135 -19.23 9.79 6.11
C GLY A 135 -20.58 10.28 5.56
N LYS A 136 -21.04 11.48 5.96
CA LYS A 136 -22.26 12.11 5.43
C LYS A 136 -21.96 12.99 4.22
N GLY A 137 -22.96 13.17 3.35
CA GLY A 137 -22.84 14.03 2.16
C GLY A 137 -23.00 15.51 2.48
N GLY A 138 -22.60 16.37 1.53
CA GLY A 138 -22.97 17.80 1.51
C GLY A 138 -21.95 18.76 2.13
N HIS A 139 -20.82 18.29 2.64
CA HIS A 139 -19.75 19.13 3.18
C HIS A 139 -18.39 18.43 3.12
N VAL A 140 -17.31 19.19 3.34
CA VAL A 140 -15.94 18.68 3.43
C VAL A 140 -15.48 18.56 4.89
N GLU A 141 -14.35 17.88 5.12
CA GLU A 141 -13.83 17.61 6.47
C GLU A 141 -13.59 18.88 7.31
N ARG A 142 -13.17 19.97 6.68
CA ARG A 142 -12.92 21.25 7.37
C ARG A 142 -14.16 21.84 8.04
N ASP A 143 -15.34 21.61 7.46
CA ASP A 143 -16.60 22.17 7.95
C ASP A 143 -17.38 21.15 8.81
N CYS A 144 -16.72 20.05 9.21
CA CYS A 144 -17.36 18.94 9.88
C CYS A 144 -17.12 18.94 11.39
N SER A 145 -18.19 19.20 12.14
CA SER A 145 -18.21 19.08 13.61
C SER A 145 -18.80 17.77 14.14
N ALA A 146 -19.25 16.88 13.24
CA ALA A 146 -19.86 15.61 13.62
C ALA A 146 -18.82 14.58 14.07
N ASP A 147 -19.28 13.61 14.86
CA ASP A 147 -18.46 12.48 15.30
C ASP A 147 -17.90 11.68 14.11
N PRO A 148 -16.65 11.18 14.23
CA PRO A 148 -16.01 10.45 13.15
C PRO A 148 -16.72 9.11 12.92
N HIS A 149 -17.03 8.83 11.65
CA HIS A 149 -17.69 7.61 11.24
C HIS A 149 -17.17 7.14 9.87
N CYS A 150 -16.72 5.89 9.81
CA CYS A 150 -16.10 5.35 8.62
C CYS A 150 -17.11 4.71 7.67
N VAL A 151 -17.21 5.20 6.43
CA VAL A 151 -18.10 4.60 5.41
C VAL A 151 -17.73 3.18 4.98
N ASN A 152 -16.50 2.72 5.27
CA ASN A 152 -15.99 1.42 4.82
C ASN A 152 -16.22 0.32 5.85
N CYS A 153 -15.90 0.56 7.12
CA CYS A 153 -16.05 -0.42 8.21
C CYS A 153 -17.16 -0.08 9.22
N ARG A 154 -17.77 1.11 9.13
CA ARG A 154 -18.79 1.64 10.07
C ARG A 154 -18.29 1.87 11.50
N GLY A 155 -16.96 1.96 11.71
CA GLY A 155 -16.37 2.25 13.02
C GLY A 155 -16.18 3.75 13.29
N ASP A 156 -15.84 4.07 14.54
CA ASP A 156 -15.74 5.43 15.10
C ASP A 156 -14.39 6.10 14.79
N HIS A 157 -14.10 6.20 13.50
CA HIS A 157 -12.90 6.89 13.00
C HIS A 157 -13.15 7.43 11.59
N ALA A 158 -12.35 8.40 11.16
CA ALA A 158 -12.41 8.93 9.80
C ALA A 158 -12.13 7.83 8.75
N ALA A 159 -12.66 8.00 7.54
CA ALA A 159 -12.43 7.09 6.41
C ALA A 159 -10.95 7.05 5.93
N SER A 160 -10.14 8.02 6.36
CA SER A 160 -8.70 8.11 6.11
C SER A 160 -7.84 7.36 7.13
N SER A 161 -8.43 6.80 8.20
CA SER A 161 -7.67 6.16 9.26
C SER A 161 -6.93 4.90 8.78
N LYS A 162 -5.64 4.80 9.13
CA LYS A 162 -4.79 3.63 8.86
C LYS A 162 -5.08 2.45 9.78
N THR A 163 -5.82 2.66 10.86
CA THR A 163 -6.26 1.59 11.78
C THR A 163 -7.57 0.93 11.32
N CYS A 164 -8.19 1.45 10.27
CA CYS A 164 -9.43 0.90 9.72
C CYS A 164 -9.23 -0.56 9.25
N PRO A 165 -10.08 -1.52 9.66
CA PRO A 165 -9.97 -2.92 9.21
C PRO A 165 -10.02 -3.06 7.68
N LYS A 166 -10.84 -2.26 7.01
CA LYS A 166 -10.92 -2.24 5.54
C LYS A 166 -9.70 -1.63 4.88
N PHE A 167 -9.04 -0.65 5.51
CA PHE A 167 -7.76 -0.15 5.03
C PHE A 167 -6.69 -1.23 5.11
N LEU A 168 -6.61 -1.95 6.25
CA LEU A 168 -5.64 -3.04 6.44
C LEU A 168 -5.85 -4.18 5.46
N GLU A 169 -7.11 -4.56 5.19
CA GLU A 169 -7.46 -5.56 4.17
C GLU A 169 -6.95 -5.14 2.78
N GLU A 170 -7.28 -3.93 2.33
CA GLU A 170 -6.83 -3.40 1.03
C GLU A 170 -5.31 -3.26 0.97
N GLN A 171 -4.67 -2.85 2.06
CA GLN A 171 -3.21 -2.74 2.17
C GLN A 171 -2.56 -4.13 2.03
N ALA A 172 -3.11 -5.17 2.65
CA ALA A 172 -2.62 -6.54 2.54
C ALA A 172 -2.73 -7.06 1.09
N ILE A 173 -3.82 -6.75 0.38
CA ILE A 173 -4.00 -7.11 -1.04
C ILE A 173 -2.92 -6.44 -1.89
N LEU A 174 -2.63 -5.17 -1.64
CA LEU A 174 -1.58 -4.44 -2.35
C LEU A 174 -0.17 -4.95 -2.03
N CYS A 175 0.11 -5.33 -0.78
CA CYS A 175 1.36 -5.99 -0.40
C CYS A 175 1.53 -7.30 -1.18
N TYR A 176 0.52 -8.18 -1.13
CA TYR A 176 0.55 -9.46 -1.84
C TYR A 176 0.79 -9.26 -3.34
N LYS A 177 0.12 -8.29 -3.96
CA LYS A 177 0.29 -7.96 -5.38
C LYS A 177 1.68 -7.42 -5.68
N ALA A 178 2.26 -6.60 -4.81
CA ALA A 178 3.60 -6.07 -5.01
C ALA A 178 4.68 -7.16 -4.92
N GLU A 179 4.46 -8.19 -4.10
CA GLU A 179 5.38 -9.32 -3.90
C GLU A 179 5.24 -10.40 -4.98
N ASN A 180 4.00 -10.76 -5.33
CA ASN A 180 3.71 -11.91 -6.19
C ASN A 180 3.29 -11.52 -7.61
N GLY A 181 3.09 -10.23 -7.87
CA GLY A 181 2.56 -9.74 -9.14
C GLY A 181 1.08 -10.11 -9.35
N GLY A 182 0.66 -10.09 -10.62
CA GLY A 182 -0.65 -10.57 -11.04
C GLY A 182 -1.80 -9.56 -10.92
N ARG A 183 -3.02 -10.08 -11.18
CA ARG A 183 -4.25 -9.26 -11.20
C ARG A 183 -4.73 -8.99 -9.78
N PHE A 184 -5.35 -7.83 -9.57
CA PHE A 184 -5.89 -7.45 -8.27
C PHE A 184 -6.89 -8.46 -7.68
N GLN A 185 -7.76 -9.03 -8.53
CA GLN A 185 -8.73 -10.06 -8.11
C GLN A 185 -8.06 -11.33 -7.59
N GLN A 186 -6.93 -11.73 -8.18
CA GLN A 186 -6.17 -12.90 -7.75
C GLN A 186 -5.52 -12.65 -6.39
N ALA A 187 -4.89 -11.50 -6.21
CA ALA A 187 -4.33 -11.09 -4.92
C ALA A 187 -5.40 -11.05 -3.83
N ARG A 188 -6.58 -10.49 -4.12
CA ARG A 188 -7.70 -10.46 -3.17
C ARG A 188 -8.14 -11.86 -2.73
N LYS A 189 -8.28 -12.80 -3.67
CA LYS A 189 -8.62 -14.19 -3.35
C LYS A 189 -7.54 -14.84 -2.48
N ALA A 190 -6.26 -14.62 -2.78
CA ALA A 190 -5.16 -15.16 -2.01
C ALA A 190 -5.14 -14.65 -0.56
N VAL A 191 -5.32 -13.34 -0.36
CA VAL A 191 -5.38 -12.74 0.99
C VAL A 191 -6.56 -13.29 1.80
N VAL A 192 -7.73 -13.47 1.19
CA VAL A 192 -8.89 -14.06 1.87
C VAL A 192 -8.60 -15.50 2.30
N VAL A 193 -7.98 -16.31 1.44
CA VAL A 193 -7.59 -17.68 1.77
C VAL A 193 -6.58 -17.70 2.92
N GLU A 194 -5.60 -16.79 2.92
CA GLU A 194 -4.57 -16.71 3.97
C GLU A 194 -5.17 -16.29 5.32
N ILE A 195 -6.09 -15.32 5.32
CA ILE A 195 -6.85 -14.94 6.52
C ILE A 195 -7.65 -16.14 7.05
N GLN A 196 -8.32 -16.88 6.17
CA GLN A 196 -9.11 -18.05 6.57
C GLN A 196 -8.25 -19.16 7.17
N LYS A 197 -7.08 -19.44 6.56
CA LYS A 197 -6.09 -20.37 7.13
C LYS A 197 -5.62 -19.93 8.50
N THR A 198 -5.30 -18.65 8.65
CA THR A 198 -4.83 -18.08 9.93
C THR A 198 -5.90 -18.23 11.02
N ILE A 199 -7.18 -18.00 10.69
CA ILE A 199 -8.30 -18.19 11.61
C ILE A 199 -8.45 -19.67 11.99
N SER A 200 -8.38 -20.57 11.01
CA SER A 200 -8.45 -22.02 11.24
C SER A 200 -7.31 -22.54 12.13
N MET A 201 -6.12 -21.95 12.01
CA MET A 201 -4.93 -22.30 12.80
C MET A 201 -4.88 -21.63 14.18
N ARG A 202 -5.83 -20.75 14.54
CA ARG A 202 -5.86 -20.13 15.86
C ARG A 202 -6.25 -21.15 16.92
N THR A 203 -5.32 -21.43 17.82
CA THR A 203 -5.57 -22.25 19.01
C THR A 203 -6.11 -21.41 20.15
N PHE A 204 -6.87 -22.04 21.06
CA PHE A 204 -7.37 -21.40 22.28
C PHE A 204 -6.25 -20.70 23.08
N ALA A 205 -5.09 -21.36 23.21
CA ALA A 205 -3.92 -20.81 23.89
C ALA A 205 -3.38 -19.51 23.25
N SER A 206 -3.47 -19.37 21.92
CA SER A 206 -3.08 -18.15 21.19
C SER A 206 -4.03 -16.99 21.48
N ALA A 207 -5.35 -17.26 21.53
CA ALA A 207 -6.36 -16.27 21.84
C ALA A 207 -6.21 -15.71 23.28
N VAL A 208 -6.01 -16.59 24.27
CA VAL A 208 -5.84 -16.20 25.69
C VAL A 208 -4.60 -15.33 25.88
N LYS A 209 -3.46 -15.67 25.25
CA LYS A 209 -2.23 -14.86 25.34
C LYS A 209 -2.38 -13.46 24.74
N SER A 210 -3.22 -13.30 23.72
CA SER A 210 -3.47 -11.99 23.10
C SER A 210 -4.31 -11.07 23.99
N GLN A 211 -5.25 -11.62 24.76
CA GLN A 211 -6.09 -10.86 25.70
C GLN A 211 -5.34 -10.43 26.96
N LEU A 212 -4.31 -11.17 27.37
CA LEU A 212 -3.49 -10.82 28.53
C LEU A 212 -2.57 -9.61 28.26
N ARG A 213 -2.32 -9.26 26.99
CA ARG A 213 -1.50 -8.09 26.60
C ARG A 213 -2.28 -6.77 26.56
N THR A 214 -3.62 -6.81 26.60
CA THR A 214 -4.49 -5.63 26.41
C THR A 214 -5.16 -5.11 27.68
N LYS A 215 -4.90 -5.69 28.87
CA LYS A 215 -5.39 -5.07 30.12
C LYS A 215 -4.53 -3.85 30.47
N PRO A 216 -5.12 -2.63 30.56
CA PRO A 216 -4.43 -1.53 31.22
C PRO A 216 -4.25 -1.88 32.70
N ALA A 217 -3.06 -1.65 33.25
CA ALA A 217 -2.83 -1.73 34.68
C ALA A 217 -3.74 -0.71 35.38
N ALA A 218 -4.67 -1.20 36.20
CA ALA A 218 -5.47 -0.35 37.06
C ALA A 218 -4.56 0.24 38.15
N LEU A 219 -4.53 1.57 38.26
CA LEU A 219 -3.91 2.29 39.37
C LEU A 219 -4.67 1.99 40.67
N PRO A 220 -3.98 1.77 41.81
CA PRO A 220 -4.64 1.62 43.10
C PRO A 220 -5.25 2.97 43.52
N LYS A 221 -6.46 2.89 44.08
CA LYS A 221 -7.14 4.00 44.75
C LYS A 221 -6.69 4.01 46.20
N ASP A 222 -5.97 5.05 46.62
CA ASP A 222 -5.79 5.34 48.04
C ASP A 222 -6.79 6.43 48.45
N GLY A 223 -7.61 6.06 49.42
CA GLY A 223 -8.61 6.92 50.03
C GLY A 223 -8.04 7.75 51.17
N ASP A 224 -8.61 8.96 51.26
CA ASP A 224 -9.05 9.65 52.46
C ASP A 224 -8.04 10.00 53.58
N ARG A 225 -7.86 11.31 53.78
CA ARG A 225 -7.75 11.94 55.12
C ARG A 225 -7.85 13.48 55.02
N SER A 226 -9.05 13.96 55.36
CA SER A 226 -9.39 15.11 56.22
C SER A 226 -8.45 16.33 56.30
N ALA A 227 -9.03 17.50 56.04
CA ALA A 227 -8.53 18.84 56.39
C ALA A 227 -8.41 19.04 57.93
N PRO A 228 -7.71 20.07 58.42
CA PRO A 228 -8.43 21.33 58.71
C PRO A 228 -7.64 22.65 58.58
N SER A 229 -8.43 23.73 58.33
CA SER A 229 -8.34 25.14 58.77
C SER A 229 -7.02 25.95 58.78
N ALA A 230 -7.10 27.13 58.16
CA ALA A 230 -6.22 28.32 58.30
C ALA A 230 -6.40 29.04 59.68
N PRO A 231 -5.89 30.26 59.96
CA PRO A 231 -4.79 31.11 59.43
C PRO A 231 -3.88 31.56 60.63
N PRO A 232 -3.31 32.79 60.83
CA PRO A 232 -3.55 34.12 60.24
C PRO A 232 -2.73 34.45 58.98
#